data_AF-A0A933VEE7-F1
#
_entry.id   AF-A0A933VEE7-F1
#
_cell.length_a   1.000
_cell.length_b   1.000
_cell.length_c   1.000
_cell.angle_alpha   90.00
_cell.angle_beta   90.00
_cell.angle_gamma   90.00
#
_symmetry.space_group_name_H-M   'P 1'
#
loop_
_entity.id
_entity.type
_entity.pdbx_description
1 polymer ?
#
loop_
_entity_poly.entity_id
_entity_poly.type
_entity_poly.pdbx_seq_one_letter_code
_entity_poly.pdbx_strand_id
1 'polypeptide(L)'
;MINNALKEFVPACLGVLLGVFAPLLAQATCTQADLAGTWYAMFVDGDVIQSEFNSTVRCKVVVSSTGAVTANSTGCKARTSNDAGTGVINRTVAITGGSLTVNSSCAISGRLGINDGAGNTTLTVQYAQMARDKNTFAFTIYHDGDGASFGEAVKQ
;
A
#
# COMPACT_ATOMS: atom_id res chain seq x y z
N MET A 1 -64.84 5.08 51.66
CA MET A 1 -64.83 4.01 50.65
C MET A 1 -63.37 3.65 50.38
N ILE A 2 -62.99 2.42 50.72
CA ILE A 2 -61.65 1.84 50.55
C ILE A 2 -61.57 1.27 49.13
N ASN A 3 -60.46 1.53 48.43
CA ASN A 3 -59.71 0.63 47.53
C ASN A 3 -58.70 1.47 46.74
N ASN A 4 -57.40 1.31 47.02
CA ASN A 4 -56.45 0.42 46.33
C ASN A 4 -56.15 0.92 44.92
N ALA A 5 -54.92 1.08 44.42
CA ALA A 5 -53.55 0.94 44.86
C ALA A 5 -52.75 1.52 43.65
N LEU A 6 -51.55 2.10 43.74
CA LEU A 6 -50.27 1.39 43.80
C LEU A 6 -49.18 2.48 43.70
N LYS A 7 -48.28 2.51 44.68
CA LYS A 7 -46.82 2.76 44.57
C LYS A 7 -46.39 4.08 43.89
N GLU A 8 -46.08 5.15 44.64
CA GLU A 8 -44.83 5.34 45.41
C GLU A 8 -43.61 4.61 44.83
N PHE A 9 -42.64 5.39 44.33
CA PHE A 9 -41.27 5.52 44.86
C PHE A 9 -40.46 6.34 43.84
N VAL A 10 -40.44 7.66 44.04
CA VAL A 10 -39.30 8.43 44.56
C VAL A 10 -38.16 8.62 43.52
N PRO A 11 -37.89 9.88 43.12
CA PRO A 11 -36.83 10.26 42.21
C PRO A 11 -35.51 10.44 42.97
N ALA A 12 -34.41 9.86 42.50
CA ALA A 12 -33.05 10.35 42.74
C ALA A 12 -32.01 9.44 42.07
N CYS A 13 -30.97 10.07 41.52
CA CYS A 13 -29.65 9.49 41.30
C CYS A 13 -29.50 8.37 40.25
N LEU A 14 -29.69 8.69 38.97
CA LEU A 14 -29.03 7.91 37.90
C LEU A 14 -28.84 8.70 36.60
N GLY A 15 -28.15 9.85 36.68
CA GLY A 15 -27.80 10.66 35.50
C GLY A 15 -26.32 11.05 35.39
N VAL A 16 -25.48 10.57 36.31
CA VAL A 16 -24.03 10.82 36.30
C VAL A 16 -23.33 9.51 35.97
N LEU A 17 -23.23 9.18 34.68
CA LEU A 17 -22.30 8.21 34.10
C LEU A 17 -22.40 8.23 32.55
N LEU A 18 -22.31 9.42 31.95
CA LEU A 18 -22.02 9.57 30.50
C LEU A 18 -20.50 9.53 30.24
N GLY A 19 -19.78 8.70 30.97
CA GLY A 19 -18.34 8.51 30.86
C GLY A 19 -18.00 7.03 30.82
N VAL A 20 -18.39 6.33 29.75
CA VAL A 20 -18.05 4.91 29.56
C VAL A 20 -17.95 4.62 28.06
N PHE A 21 -16.71 4.71 27.55
CA PHE A 21 -16.18 4.07 26.34
C PHE A 21 -16.98 4.26 25.03
N ALA A 22 -16.73 5.37 24.34
CA ALA A 22 -16.49 5.21 22.91
C ALA A 22 -15.20 4.36 22.82
N PRO A 23 -15.20 3.16 22.23
CA PRO A 23 -13.93 2.56 21.84
C PRO A 23 -13.30 3.56 20.89
N LEU A 24 -12.28 4.27 21.36
CA LEU A 24 -11.23 4.78 20.50
C LEU A 24 -10.77 3.55 19.74
N LEU A 25 -11.32 3.36 18.53
CA LEU A 25 -10.80 2.39 17.58
C LEU A 25 -9.33 2.76 17.47
N ALA A 26 -8.46 1.99 18.13
CA ALA A 26 -7.04 2.15 18.00
C ALA A 26 -6.78 1.96 16.50
N GLN A 27 -6.63 3.08 15.80
CA GLN A 27 -6.22 3.03 14.41
C GLN A 27 -4.86 2.35 14.45
N ALA A 28 -4.69 1.29 13.67
CA ALA A 28 -3.41 0.60 13.62
C ALA A 28 -2.38 1.62 13.15
N THR A 29 -1.53 2.07 14.06
CA THR A 29 -0.48 3.04 13.74
C THR A 29 0.65 2.30 13.02
N CYS A 30 1.02 2.80 11.85
CA CYS A 30 2.22 2.33 11.17
C CYS A 30 3.45 3.11 11.63
N THR A 31 4.57 2.42 11.63
CA THR A 31 5.90 2.93 11.92
C THR A 31 6.83 2.54 10.80
N GLN A 32 7.96 3.24 10.64
CA GLN A 32 8.93 2.91 9.59
C GLN A 32 9.42 1.44 9.66
N ALA A 33 9.51 0.88 10.87
CA ALA A 33 9.86 -0.52 11.08
C ALA A 33 8.82 -1.49 10.48
N ASP A 34 7.55 -1.10 10.41
CA ASP A 34 6.49 -1.91 9.79
C ASP A 34 6.65 -2.00 8.27
N LEU A 35 7.39 -1.09 7.63
CA LEU A 35 7.69 -1.18 6.20
C LEU A 35 8.92 -2.04 5.90
N ALA A 36 9.78 -2.29 6.89
CA ALA A 36 10.97 -3.09 6.73
C ALA A 36 10.62 -4.55 6.39
N GLY A 37 11.45 -5.17 5.55
CA GLY A 37 11.33 -6.57 5.17
C GLY A 37 11.42 -6.80 3.66
N THR A 38 11.07 -8.02 3.26
CA THR A 38 11.00 -8.41 1.85
C THR A 38 9.56 -8.33 1.38
N TRP A 39 9.33 -7.57 0.32
CA TRP A 39 8.04 -7.40 -0.32
C TRP A 39 8.03 -8.03 -1.71
N TYR A 40 6.99 -8.78 -2.00
CA TYR A 40 6.71 -9.30 -3.32
C TYR A 40 5.54 -8.53 -3.91
N ALA A 41 5.82 -7.70 -4.91
CA ALA A 41 4.83 -6.88 -5.59
C ALA A 41 4.40 -7.51 -6.91
N MET A 42 3.11 -7.45 -7.19
CA MET A 42 2.53 -7.75 -8.49
C MET A 42 1.71 -6.55 -8.94
N PHE A 43 1.99 -6.07 -10.15
CA PHE A 43 1.28 -4.93 -10.70
C PHE A 43 1.12 -5.07 -12.20
N VAL A 44 0.14 -4.34 -12.72
CA VAL A 44 0.02 -4.06 -14.15
C VAL A 44 0.48 -2.66 -14.41
N ASP A 45 1.07 -2.48 -15.58
CA ASP A 45 1.58 -1.22 -16.04
C ASP A 45 1.01 -0.90 -17.43
N GLY A 46 0.73 0.37 -17.67
CA GLY A 46 0.07 0.82 -18.88
C GLY A 46 0.36 2.28 -19.20
N ASP A 47 0.07 2.64 -20.44
CA ASP A 47 0.11 4.00 -20.95
C ASP A 47 -1.29 4.61 -20.80
N VAL A 48 -1.41 5.64 -19.97
CA VAL A 48 -2.71 6.28 -19.72
C VAL A 48 -3.15 7.19 -20.87
N ILE A 49 -2.22 7.65 -21.72
CA ILE A 49 -2.52 8.43 -22.92
C ILE A 49 -3.12 7.50 -23.98
N GLN A 50 -2.55 6.32 -24.15
CA GLN A 50 -3.01 5.32 -25.13
C GLN A 50 -4.15 4.44 -24.59
N SER A 51 -4.50 4.56 -23.31
CA SER A 51 -5.57 3.78 -22.66
C SER A 51 -5.36 2.27 -22.75
N GLU A 52 -4.12 1.82 -22.58
CA GLU A 52 -3.73 0.41 -22.73
C GLU A 52 -2.93 -0.10 -21.53
N PHE A 53 -3.10 -1.41 -21.24
CA PHE A 53 -2.25 -2.12 -20.29
C PHE A 53 -1.23 -2.94 -21.06
N ASN A 54 0.04 -2.58 -20.87
CA ASN A 54 1.13 -3.05 -21.72
C ASN A 54 1.93 -4.16 -21.07
N SER A 55 1.97 -4.18 -19.72
CA SER A 55 2.73 -5.21 -19.04
C SER A 55 2.16 -5.66 -17.70
N THR A 56 2.52 -6.88 -17.32
CA THR A 56 2.39 -7.38 -15.95
C THR A 56 3.78 -7.58 -15.37
N VAL A 57 4.01 -7.04 -14.19
CA VAL A 57 5.32 -7.06 -13.52
C VAL A 57 5.21 -7.74 -12.17
N ARG A 58 6.23 -8.55 -11.85
CA ARG A 58 6.43 -9.14 -10.53
C ARG A 58 7.78 -8.72 -10.00
N CYS A 59 7.82 -8.18 -8.79
CA CYS A 59 9.03 -7.65 -8.18
C CYS A 59 9.26 -8.21 -6.78
N LYS A 60 10.51 -8.40 -6.41
CA LYS A 60 11.00 -8.62 -5.05
C LYS A 60 11.78 -7.38 -4.62
N VAL A 61 11.23 -6.65 -3.66
CA VAL A 61 11.79 -5.41 -3.12
C VAL A 61 12.19 -5.65 -1.67
N VAL A 62 13.41 -5.28 -1.28
CA VAL A 62 13.87 -5.38 0.11
C VAL A 62 14.03 -3.98 0.68
N VAL A 63 13.34 -3.70 1.77
CA VAL A 63 13.30 -2.39 2.43
C VAL A 63 13.94 -2.49 3.81
N SER A 64 14.90 -1.61 4.10
CA SER A 64 15.52 -1.53 5.43
C SER A 64 14.61 -0.86 6.45
N SER A 65 14.99 -0.92 7.73
CA SER A 65 14.30 -0.21 8.82
C SER A 65 14.37 1.32 8.70
N THR A 66 15.27 1.85 7.86
CA THR A 66 15.34 3.29 7.55
C THR A 66 14.54 3.67 6.29
N GLY A 67 13.92 2.70 5.62
CA GLY A 67 13.19 2.90 4.38
C GLY A 67 14.01 2.77 3.10
N ALA A 68 15.33 2.56 3.21
CA ALA A 68 16.19 2.41 2.04
C ALA A 68 15.87 1.10 1.30
N VAL A 69 15.72 1.19 -0.03
CA VAL A 69 15.50 0.03 -0.89
C VAL A 69 16.84 -0.54 -1.35
N THR A 70 17.02 -1.84 -1.18
CA THR A 70 18.24 -2.53 -1.62
C THR A 70 18.21 -2.76 -3.13
N ALA A 71 19.30 -2.38 -3.81
CA ALA A 71 19.49 -2.67 -5.22
C ALA A 71 19.53 -4.18 -5.49
N ASN A 72 18.90 -4.62 -6.58
CA ASN A 72 18.83 -6.02 -6.98
C ASN A 72 18.69 -6.12 -8.50
N SER A 73 19.74 -6.63 -9.17
CA SER A 73 19.80 -6.75 -10.63
C SER A 73 18.77 -7.70 -11.24
N THR A 74 18.14 -8.55 -10.43
CA THR A 74 17.06 -9.47 -10.85
C THR A 74 15.76 -9.20 -10.10
N GLY A 75 15.62 -7.99 -9.54
CA GLY A 75 14.54 -7.60 -8.66
C GLY A 75 13.15 -7.77 -9.26
N CYS A 76 13.01 -7.65 -10.58
CA CYS A 76 11.71 -7.68 -11.24
C CYS A 76 11.70 -8.51 -12.53
N LYS A 77 10.54 -9.09 -12.83
CA LYS A 77 10.23 -9.77 -14.10
C LYS A 77 8.98 -9.15 -14.70
N ALA A 78 9.11 -8.63 -15.91
CA ALA A 78 8.01 -8.04 -16.66
C ALA A 78 7.63 -8.92 -17.84
N ARG A 79 6.33 -9.04 -18.10
CA ARG A 79 5.77 -9.64 -19.31
C ARG A 79 5.01 -8.56 -20.04
N THR A 80 5.51 -8.17 -21.21
CA THR A 80 4.96 -7.07 -22.01
C THR A 80 4.45 -7.63 -23.33
N SER A 81 3.33 -7.10 -23.85
CA SER A 81 2.96 -7.33 -25.24
C SER A 81 4.01 -6.72 -26.16
N ASN A 82 4.31 -7.35 -27.29
CA ASN A 82 5.06 -6.66 -28.34
C ASN A 82 4.14 -5.61 -29.01
N ASP A 83 4.73 -4.54 -29.55
CA ASP A 83 4.00 -3.46 -30.22
C ASP A 83 3.15 -3.95 -31.42
N ALA A 84 3.43 -5.16 -31.90
CA ALA A 84 2.67 -5.82 -32.97
C ALA A 84 1.48 -6.67 -32.47
N GLY A 85 1.23 -6.77 -31.16
CA GLY A 85 0.13 -7.55 -30.57
C GLY A 85 0.16 -9.06 -30.83
N THR A 86 1.28 -9.60 -31.31
CA THR A 86 1.44 -10.99 -31.78
C THR A 86 2.32 -11.86 -30.86
N GLY A 87 2.93 -11.29 -29.83
CA GLY A 87 3.86 -12.01 -28.97
C GLY A 87 4.07 -11.39 -27.60
N VAL A 88 4.61 -12.18 -26.67
CA VAL A 88 4.93 -11.78 -25.30
C VAL A 88 6.45 -11.68 -25.16
N ILE A 89 6.93 -10.52 -24.71
CA ILE A 89 8.35 -10.30 -24.38
C ILE A 89 8.51 -10.42 -22.87
N ASN A 90 9.46 -11.25 -22.43
CA ASN A 90 9.83 -11.36 -21.02
C ASN A 90 11.09 -10.53 -20.78
N ARG A 91 11.02 -9.60 -19.83
CA ARG A 91 12.15 -8.74 -19.44
C ARG A 91 12.52 -8.95 -17.98
N THR A 92 13.81 -8.78 -17.69
CA THR A 92 14.29 -8.61 -16.32
C THR A 92 14.50 -7.13 -16.09
N VAL A 93 13.95 -6.61 -15.00
CA VAL A 93 14.12 -5.22 -14.60
C VAL A 93 14.90 -5.22 -13.29
N ALA A 94 16.00 -4.49 -13.27
CA ALA A 94 16.84 -4.32 -12.10
C ALA A 94 16.24 -3.23 -11.20
N ILE A 95 16.27 -3.45 -9.89
CA ILE A 95 16.07 -2.39 -8.90
C ILE A 95 17.42 -1.74 -8.66
N THR A 96 17.53 -0.44 -8.90
CA THR A 96 18.78 0.32 -8.74
C THR A 96 18.90 0.96 -7.37
N GLY A 97 17.82 0.97 -6.57
CA GLY A 97 17.76 1.50 -5.22
C GLY A 97 16.51 2.33 -5.01
N GLY A 98 16.46 3.13 -3.93
CA GLY A 98 15.31 3.98 -3.65
C GLY A 98 15.11 4.19 -2.15
N SER A 99 14.00 4.83 -1.81
CA SER A 99 13.58 5.01 -0.43
C SER A 99 12.06 5.07 -0.34
N LEU A 100 11.50 4.35 0.62
CA LEU A 100 10.09 4.34 0.95
C LEU A 100 9.90 4.72 2.42
N THR A 101 8.94 5.59 2.67
CA THR A 101 8.58 6.06 4.01
C THR A 101 7.13 5.77 4.30
N VAL A 102 6.79 5.46 5.55
CA VAL A 102 5.40 5.27 6.00
C VAL A 102 5.08 6.20 7.16
N ASN A 103 3.89 6.81 7.12
CA ASN A 103 3.41 7.65 8.21
C ASN A 103 2.52 6.85 9.20
N SER A 104 2.10 7.51 10.29
CA SER A 104 1.24 6.91 11.31
C SER A 104 -0.10 6.43 10.77
N SER A 105 -0.60 7.02 9.68
CA SER A 105 -1.83 6.63 8.98
C SER A 105 -1.62 5.49 7.98
N CYS A 106 -0.45 4.83 7.99
CA CYS A 106 -0.11 3.73 7.10
C CYS A 106 -0.05 4.10 5.60
N ALA A 107 0.01 5.39 5.29
CA ALA A 107 0.25 5.85 3.93
C ALA A 107 1.76 5.77 3.64
N ILE A 108 2.10 5.14 2.52
CA ILE A 108 3.47 4.98 2.05
C ILE A 108 3.73 5.99 0.93
N SER A 109 4.89 6.63 0.98
CA SER A 109 5.40 7.53 -0.05
C SER A 109 6.86 7.20 -0.34
N GLY A 110 7.36 7.62 -1.50
CA GLY A 110 8.76 7.42 -1.84
C GLY A 110 9.01 7.16 -3.31
N ARG A 111 10.20 6.61 -3.58
CA ARG A 111 10.75 6.44 -4.91
C ARG A 111 11.49 5.12 -5.02
N LEU A 112 11.36 4.47 -6.17
CA LEU A 112 12.08 3.25 -6.52
C LEU A 112 12.77 3.45 -7.87
N GLY A 113 14.09 3.36 -7.88
CA GLY A 113 14.87 3.38 -9.12
C GLY A 113 14.84 2.00 -9.78
N ILE A 114 14.65 1.99 -11.09
CA ILE A 114 14.68 0.79 -11.92
C ILE A 114 15.58 0.97 -13.14
N ASN A 115 16.08 -0.16 -13.66
CA ASN A 115 16.73 -0.23 -14.97
C ASN A 115 16.17 -1.42 -15.75
N ASP A 116 15.60 -1.19 -16.91
CA ASP A 116 14.94 -2.20 -17.75
C ASP A 116 15.79 -2.65 -18.95
N GLY A 117 17.05 -2.25 -18.98
CA GLY A 117 17.98 -2.47 -20.10
C GLY A 117 17.93 -1.38 -21.18
N ALA A 118 16.86 -0.58 -21.25
CA ALA A 118 16.75 0.57 -22.14
C ALA A 118 17.24 1.86 -21.47
N GLY A 119 17.09 1.97 -20.15
CA GLY A 119 17.58 3.11 -19.38
C GLY A 119 17.32 2.99 -17.88
N ASN A 120 17.68 4.04 -17.15
CA ASN A 120 17.31 4.19 -15.74
C ASN A 120 16.05 5.05 -15.64
N THR A 121 15.06 4.59 -14.89
CA THR A 121 13.81 5.32 -14.62
C THR A 121 13.54 5.34 -13.11
N THR A 122 12.86 6.39 -12.64
CA THR A 122 12.36 6.45 -11.27
C THR A 122 10.86 6.21 -11.24
N LEU A 123 10.44 5.23 -10.45
CA LEU A 123 9.05 5.02 -10.09
C LEU A 123 8.74 5.84 -8.83
N THR A 124 7.75 6.72 -8.91
CA THR A 124 7.29 7.53 -7.78
C THR A 124 5.97 7.01 -7.27
N VAL A 125 5.89 6.77 -5.95
CA VAL A 125 4.65 6.37 -5.29
C VAL A 125 3.70 7.57 -5.23
N GLN A 126 2.56 7.49 -5.91
CA GLN A 126 1.50 8.50 -5.80
C GLN A 126 0.52 8.16 -4.67
N TYR A 127 0.15 6.90 -4.60
CA TYR A 127 -0.71 6.38 -3.55
C TYR A 127 -0.19 5.02 -3.14
N ALA A 128 -0.03 4.80 -1.84
CA ALA A 128 0.14 3.46 -1.32
C ALA A 128 -0.37 3.42 0.13
N GLN A 129 -1.10 2.37 0.46
CA GLN A 129 -1.73 2.22 1.75
C GLN A 129 -1.47 0.83 2.30
N MET A 130 -0.76 0.77 3.42
CA MET A 130 -0.54 -0.46 4.15
C MET A 130 -1.82 -0.92 4.84
N ALA A 131 -2.11 -2.21 4.70
CA ALA A 131 -3.18 -2.87 5.41
C ALA A 131 -2.89 -2.89 6.92
N ARG A 132 -3.95 -3.02 7.71
CA ARG A 132 -3.85 -2.99 9.18
C ARG A 132 -3.06 -4.18 9.75
N ASP A 133 -2.99 -5.29 9.01
CA ASP A 133 -2.19 -6.46 9.35
C ASP A 133 -0.69 -6.27 9.04
N LYS A 134 -0.33 -5.17 8.37
CA LYS A 134 1.04 -4.76 8.01
C LYS A 134 1.76 -5.75 7.08
N ASN A 135 1.00 -6.65 6.47
CA ASN A 135 1.52 -7.70 5.59
C ASN A 135 1.22 -7.43 4.12
N THR A 136 0.31 -6.51 3.81
CA THR A 136 0.06 -6.09 2.43
C THR A 136 -0.01 -4.57 2.30
N PHE A 137 0.23 -4.06 1.10
CA PHE A 137 -0.17 -2.72 0.72
C PHE A 137 -0.56 -2.65 -0.75
N ALA A 138 -1.65 -1.95 -1.04
CA ALA A 138 -2.01 -1.58 -2.41
C ALA A 138 -1.27 -0.29 -2.80
N PHE A 139 -0.93 -0.14 -4.07
CA PHE A 139 -0.23 1.04 -4.56
C PHE A 139 -0.63 1.45 -5.97
N THR A 140 -0.36 2.72 -6.27
CA THR A 140 -0.34 3.34 -7.58
C THR A 140 0.96 4.13 -7.69
N ILE A 141 1.72 3.85 -8.74
CA ILE A 141 3.01 4.47 -9.03
C ILE A 141 2.99 5.09 -10.43
N TYR A 142 3.82 6.11 -10.64
CA TYR A 142 4.08 6.70 -11.95
C TYR A 142 5.56 6.60 -12.28
N HIS A 143 5.85 6.49 -13.56
CA HIS A 143 7.18 6.66 -14.15
C HIS A 143 7.23 7.97 -14.92
N ASP A 144 8.42 8.53 -15.05
CA ASP A 144 8.65 9.72 -15.86
C ASP A 144 8.33 9.41 -17.34
N GLY A 145 7.22 9.95 -17.87
CA GLY A 145 6.83 9.81 -19.28
C GLY A 145 5.52 9.06 -19.57
N ASP A 146 4.47 9.28 -18.76
CA ASP A 146 3.06 8.96 -19.10
C ASP A 146 2.53 7.54 -18.77
N GLY A 147 3.30 6.74 -18.04
CA GLY A 147 2.80 5.46 -17.54
C GLY A 147 2.25 5.55 -16.11
N ALA A 148 1.25 4.73 -15.83
CA ALA A 148 0.78 4.49 -14.46
C ALA A 148 0.72 2.99 -14.21
N SER A 149 1.23 2.58 -13.06
CA SER A 149 1.15 1.19 -12.63
C SER A 149 0.37 1.09 -11.33
N PHE A 150 -0.40 0.01 -11.19
CA PHE A 150 -1.16 -0.27 -9.98
C PHE A 150 -1.08 -1.74 -9.63
N GLY A 151 -1.09 -2.01 -8.34
CA GLY A 151 -0.98 -3.37 -7.85
C GLY A 151 -0.95 -3.47 -6.34
N GLU A 152 -0.45 -4.61 -5.89
CA GLU A 152 -0.37 -4.98 -4.50
C GLU A 152 1.00 -5.58 -4.19
N ALA A 153 1.50 -5.31 -2.99
CA ALA A 153 2.68 -5.93 -2.43
C ALA A 153 2.33 -6.73 -1.19
N VAL A 154 2.95 -7.90 -1.05
CA VAL A 154 2.79 -8.81 0.10
C VAL A 154 4.15 -9.02 0.75
N LYS A 155 4.21 -8.92 2.08
CA LYS A 155 5.42 -9.16 2.86
C LYS A 155 5.63 -10.66 3.10
N GLN A 156 6.87 -11.11 3.01
CA GLN A 156 7.31 -12.44 3.45
C GLN A 156 8.52 -12.36 4.37
#